data_AF-A0A1C6DY91-F1
#
_entry.id   AF-A0A1C6DY91-F1
#
_cell.length_a   1.000
_cell.length_b   1.000
_cell.length_c   1.000
_cell.angle_alpha   90.00
_cell.angle_beta   90.00
_cell.angle_gamma   90.00
#
_symmetry.space_group_name_H-M   'P 1'
#
loop_
_entity.id
_entity.type
_entity.pdbx_description
1 polymer ?
#
loop_
_entity_poly.entity_id
_entity_poly.type
_entity_poly.pdbx_seq_one_letter_code
_entity_poly.pdbx_strand_id
1 'polypeptide(L)'
;MKNYYFTFGKLKTHPFYGGWIIVKARNLRSAIEIFKMYFPNRENPMLCNCSIVYTEKDFKDTQMYISGNFGKRCHGIIGFKALKNKDSDKNEEHT
;
A
#
# COMPACT_ATOMS: atom_id res chain seq x y z
N MET A 1 -10.11 -7.63 2.51
CA MET A 1 -9.18 -6.70 1.82
C MET A 1 -8.02 -7.50 1.26
N LYS A 2 -7.41 -7.05 0.15
CA LYS A 2 -6.24 -7.66 -0.48
C LYS A 2 -5.00 -6.80 -0.22
N ASN A 3 -3.82 -7.41 -0.25
CA ASN A 3 -2.54 -6.70 -0.16
C ASN A 3 -2.00 -6.37 -1.56
N TYR A 4 -1.50 -5.15 -1.73
CA TYR A 4 -0.81 -4.69 -2.91
C TYR A 4 0.55 -4.12 -2.50
N TYR A 5 1.60 -4.44 -3.24
CA TYR A 5 2.98 -4.13 -2.86
C TYR A 5 3.53 -3.06 -3.80
N PHE A 6 3.79 -1.88 -3.26
CA PHE A 6 4.32 -0.72 -3.98
C PHE A 6 5.81 -0.64 -3.70
N THR A 7 6.63 -1.03 -4.67
CA THR A 7 8.10 -1.15 -4.52
C THR A 7 8.82 0.14 -4.87
N PHE A 8 10.02 0.34 -4.33
CA PHE A 8 10.83 1.52 -4.62
C PHE A 8 12.19 1.17 -5.19
N GLY A 9 12.61 1.93 -6.20
CA GLY A 9 13.96 1.92 -6.73
C GLY A 9 14.89 2.87 -5.96
N LYS A 10 15.89 3.39 -6.66
CA LYS A 10 16.90 4.32 -6.12
C LYS A 10 16.61 5.80 -6.43
N LEU A 11 15.48 6.11 -7.09
CA LEU A 11 15.13 7.49 -7.43
C LEU A 11 14.94 8.31 -6.15
N LYS A 12 15.60 9.47 -6.08
CA LYS A 12 15.53 10.38 -4.93
C LYS A 12 14.13 10.94 -4.70
N THR A 13 13.29 10.93 -5.73
CA THR A 13 11.90 11.39 -5.67
C THR A 13 10.96 10.35 -5.04
N HIS A 14 11.36 9.07 -4.96
CA HIS A 14 10.57 8.07 -4.25
C HIS A 14 10.49 8.38 -2.74
N PRO A 15 9.40 8.00 -2.07
CA PRO A 15 9.24 8.20 -0.63
C PRO A 15 10.31 7.48 0.20
N PHE A 16 10.82 6.35 -0.32
CA PHE A 16 11.86 5.55 0.31
C PHE A 16 12.88 5.08 -0.72
N TYR A 17 14.13 4.87 -0.27
CA TYR A 17 15.14 4.13 -1.02
C TYR A 17 14.93 2.63 -0.81
N GLY A 18 14.66 1.89 -1.89
CA GLY A 18 14.43 0.44 -1.80
C GLY A 18 13.19 0.03 -0.98
N GLY A 19 12.99 -1.27 -0.80
CA GLY A 19 11.86 -1.80 -0.03
C GLY A 19 10.50 -1.59 -0.71
N TRP A 20 9.44 -1.61 0.09
CA TRP A 20 8.06 -1.44 -0.37
C TRP A 20 7.10 -0.95 0.73
N ILE A 21 5.94 -0.45 0.33
CA ILE A 21 4.76 -0.28 1.18
C ILE A 21 3.72 -1.33 0.81
N ILE A 22 3.02 -1.86 1.82
CA ILE A 22 1.85 -2.71 1.61
C ILE A 22 0.59 -1.85 1.72
N VAL A 23 -0.23 -1.85 0.67
CA VAL A 23 -1.54 -1.17 0.68
C VAL A 23 -2.65 -2.21 0.78
N LYS A 24 -3.45 -2.13 1.84
CA LYS A 24 -4.66 -2.92 2.03
C LYS A 24 -5.83 -2.23 1.34
N ALA A 25 -6.38 -2.86 0.31
CA ALA A 25 -7.49 -2.31 -0.47
C ALA A 25 -8.40 -3.41 -1.05
N ARG A 26 -9.58 -3.02 -1.52
CA ARG A 26 -10.54 -3.95 -2.17
C ARG A 26 -10.07 -4.42 -3.56
N ASN A 27 -9.38 -3.54 -4.29
CA ASN A 27 -8.86 -3.78 -5.63
C ASN A 27 -7.65 -2.85 -5.92
N LEU A 28 -6.98 -3.08 -7.04
CA LEU A 28 -5.77 -2.34 -7.43
C LEU A 28 -6.02 -0.84 -7.58
N ARG A 29 -7.15 -0.45 -8.18
CA ARG A 29 -7.52 0.96 -8.35
C ARG A 29 -7.59 1.68 -7.01
N SER A 30 -8.30 1.11 -6.03
CA SER A 30 -8.37 1.69 -4.69
C SER A 30 -7.02 1.65 -3.97
N ALA A 31 -6.16 0.66 -4.24
CA ALA A 31 -4.80 0.64 -3.70
C ALA A 31 -3.96 1.81 -4.22
N ILE A 32 -4.04 2.10 -5.52
CA ILE A 32 -3.37 3.23 -6.17
C ILE A 32 -3.86 4.55 -5.60
N GLU A 33 -5.19 4.72 -5.46
CA GLU A 33 -5.78 5.93 -4.89
C GLU A 33 -5.29 6.16 -3.45
N ILE A 34 -5.33 5.13 -2.59
CA ILE A 34 -4.81 5.20 -1.22
C ILE A 34 -3.31 5.53 -1.23
N PHE A 35 -2.51 4.87 -2.06
CA PHE A 35 -1.08 5.12 -2.12
C PHE A 35 -0.76 6.57 -2.46
N LYS A 36 -1.43 7.13 -3.48
CA LYS A 36 -1.24 8.52 -3.92
C LYS A 36 -1.65 9.55 -2.87
N MET A 37 -2.60 9.23 -1.98
CA MET A 37 -2.97 10.11 -0.86
C MET A 37 -1.85 10.22 0.19
N TYR A 38 -1.19 9.11 0.51
CA TYR A 38 -0.10 9.10 1.50
C TYR A 38 1.24 9.53 0.91
N PHE A 39 1.49 9.18 -0.35
CA PHE A 39 2.76 9.40 -1.04
C PHE A 39 2.53 10.06 -2.41
N PRO A 40 2.02 11.30 -2.45
CA PRO A 40 1.73 11.98 -3.70
C PRO A 40 3.02 12.22 -4.50
N ASN A 41 2.95 12.00 -5.81
CA ASN A 41 3.96 12.53 -6.72
C ASN A 41 3.66 14.02 -6.95
N ARG A 42 4.46 14.89 -6.35
CA ARG A 42 4.26 16.35 -6.41
C ARG A 42 4.57 16.94 -7.78
N GLU A 43 5.45 16.30 -8.56
CA GLU A 43 5.83 16.77 -9.89
C GLU A 43 4.82 16.33 -10.95
N ASN A 44 4.28 15.11 -10.81
CA ASN A 44 3.26 14.59 -11.72
C ASN A 44 2.19 13.79 -10.95
N PRO A 45 1.07 14.44 -10.56
CA PRO A 45 0.00 13.80 -9.81
C PRO A 45 -0.68 12.62 -10.52
N MET A 46 -0.48 12.43 -11.83
CA MET A 46 -1.03 11.28 -12.55
C MET A 46 -0.23 10.00 -12.29
N LEU A 47 1.04 10.10 -11.91
CA LEU A 47 1.92 8.95 -11.68
C LEU A 47 1.90 8.49 -10.21
N CYS A 48 2.07 7.19 -10.01
CA CYS A 48 2.37 6.66 -8.68
C CYS A 48 3.84 6.90 -8.37
N ASN A 49 4.13 7.43 -7.17
CA ASN A 49 5.50 7.65 -6.73
C ASN A 49 6.16 6.34 -6.23
N CYS A 50 6.22 5.33 -7.10
CA CYS A 50 6.80 4.02 -6.85
C CYS A 50 7.37 3.43 -8.15
N SER A 51 8.19 2.39 -8.05
CA SER A 51 8.72 1.69 -9.22
C SER A 51 7.69 0.77 -9.86
N ILE A 52 7.23 -0.25 -9.13
CA ILE A 52 6.27 -1.25 -9.64
C ILE A 52 5.27 -1.59 -8.55
N VAL A 53 4.01 -1.80 -8.97
CA VAL A 53 2.93 -2.29 -8.11
C VAL A 53 2.68 -3.76 -8.42
N TYR A 54 2.66 -4.59 -7.38
CA TYR A 54 2.39 -6.02 -7.50
C TYR A 54 1.13 -6.42 -6.73
N THR A 55 0.43 -7.44 -7.21
CA THR A 55 -0.48 -8.20 -6.35
C THR A 55 0.33 -9.00 -5.32
N GLU A 56 -0.31 -9.44 -4.23
CA GLU A 56 0.38 -10.30 -3.25
C GLU A 56 0.93 -11.58 -3.85
N LYS A 57 0.18 -12.20 -4.77
CA LYS A 57 0.61 -13.42 -5.46
C LYS A 57 1.90 -13.15 -6.24
N ASP A 58 1.88 -12.13 -7.10
CA ASP A 58 3.02 -11.84 -7.97
C ASP A 58 4.24 -11.36 -7.17
N PHE A 59 4.03 -10.64 -6.06
CA PHE A 59 5.13 -10.16 -5.24
C PHE A 59 5.88 -11.30 -4.53
N LYS A 60 5.14 -12.30 -4.03
CA LYS A 60 5.73 -13.45 -3.32
C LYS A 60 6.67 -14.28 -4.20
N ASP A 61 6.46 -14.24 -5.51
CA ASP A 61 7.31 -14.92 -6.49
C ASP A 61 8.61 -14.16 -6.81
N THR A 62 8.78 -12.93 -6.29
CA THR A 62 9.98 -12.12 -6.54
C THR A 62 11.09 -12.36 -5.52
N GLN A 63 12.35 -12.13 -5.93
CA GLN A 63 13.49 -12.10 -5.00
C GLN A 63 13.39 -10.98 -3.97
N MET A 64 12.60 -9.92 -4.25
CA MET A 64 12.35 -8.85 -3.29
C MET A 64 11.60 -9.36 -2.05
N TYR A 65 10.64 -10.28 -2.23
CA TYR A 65 9.92 -10.88 -1.10
C TYR A 65 10.84 -11.73 -0.22
N ILE A 66 11.76 -12.48 -0.84
CA ILE A 66 12.67 -13.41 -0.16
C ILE A 66 13.82 -12.65 0.53
N SER A 67 14.59 -11.89 -0.26
CA SER A 67 15.86 -11.26 0.15
C SER A 67 15.76 -9.77 0.49
N GLY A 68 14.62 -9.14 0.21
CA GLY A 68 14.45 -7.69 0.29
C GLY A 68 14.78 -6.98 -1.03
N ASN A 69 14.56 -5.67 -1.07
CA ASN A 69 14.75 -4.84 -2.24
C ASN A 69 15.74 -3.71 -1.91
N PHE A 70 16.92 -3.74 -2.52
CA PHE A 70 18.05 -2.85 -2.20
C PHE A 70 18.41 -2.79 -0.70
N GLY A 71 18.41 -3.96 -0.04
CA GLY A 71 18.74 -4.08 1.40
C GLY A 71 17.66 -3.57 2.35
N LYS A 72 16.46 -3.24 1.83
CA LYS A 72 15.29 -2.82 2.62
C LYS A 72 14.12 -3.79 2.42
N ARG A 73 13.18 -3.79 3.37
CA ARG A 73 11.94 -4.60 3.29
C ARG A 73 10.70 -3.69 3.34
N CYS A 74 9.66 -4.13 4.04
CA CYS A 74 8.43 -3.36 4.21
C CYS A 74 8.70 -2.11 5.08
N HIS A 75 8.32 -0.93 4.59
CA HIS A 75 8.39 0.33 5.32
C HIS A 75 7.11 0.63 6.12
N GLY A 76 6.02 -0.11 5.85
CA GLY A 76 4.75 0.10 6.51
C GLY A 76 3.57 -0.49 5.76
N ILE A 77 2.43 -0.50 6.44
CA ILE A 77 1.15 -0.96 5.92
C ILE A 77 0.14 0.18 6.03
N ILE A 78 -0.47 0.56 4.91
CA ILE A 78 -1.51 1.58 4.86
C ILE A 78 -2.81 1.00 4.29
N GLY A 79 -3.94 1.62 4.58
CA GLY A 79 -5.24 1.20 4.08
C GLY A 79 -6.34 2.12 4.60
N PHE A 80 -7.53 2.00 4.01
CA PHE A 80 -8.70 2.74 4.49
C PHE A 80 -9.31 1.98 5.67
N LYS A 81 -9.50 2.67 6.80
CA LYS A 81 -10.34 2.19 7.89
C LYS A 81 -11.59 3.06 7.91
N ALA A 82 -12.75 2.45 7.64
CA ALA A 82 -14.01 3.15 7.83
C ALA A 82 -14.12 3.56 9.30
N LEU A 83 -14.48 4.81 9.56
CA LEU A 83 -14.90 5.23 10.89
C LEU A 83 -16.20 4.48 11.20
N LYS A 84 -16.21 3.71 12.29
CA LYS A 84 -17.47 3.16 12.81
C LYS A 84 -18.24 4.31 13.46
N ASN A 85 -19.50 4.50 13.08
CA ASN A 85 -20.38 5.34 13.88
C ASN A 85 -20.63 4.63 15.22
N LYS A 86 -20.49 5.33 16.34
CA LYS A 86 -20.70 4.78 17.69
C LYS A 86 -22.12 4.27 17.95
N ASP A 87 -23.07 4.57 17.07
CA ASP A 87 -24.50 4.30 17.26
C ASP A 87 -24.94 2.90 16.78
N SER A 88 -24.09 2.15 16.06
CA SER A 88 -24.45 0.81 15.57
C SER A 88 -24.24 -0.32 16.60
N ASP A 89 -23.55 -0.05 17.71
CA ASP A 89 -23.20 -1.08 18.71
C ASP A 89 -24.30 -1.30 19.77
N LYS A 90 -25.45 -0.62 19.71
CA LYS A 90 -26.53 -0.75 20.70
C LYS A 90 -27.67 -1.70 20.34
N ASN A 91 -27.67 -2.33 19.16
CA ASN A 91 -28.80 -3.13 18.70
C ASN A 91 -28.52 -4.65 18.57
N GLU A 92 -27.35 -5.15 19.02
CA GLU A 92 -27.01 -6.58 18.90
C GLU A 92 -27.05 -7.37 20.22
N GLU A 93 -27.45 -6.78 21.35
CA GLU A 93 -27.50 -7.52 22.64
C GLU A 93 -28.88 -8.03 23.06
N HIS A 94 -29.98 -7.74 22.35
CA HIS A 94 -31.31 -8.26 22.69
C HIS A 94 -32.07 -8.80 21.48
N THR A 95 -31.80 -10.05 21.11
CA THR A 95 -32.78 -11.01 20.56
C THR A 95 -32.37 -12.42 20.87
#